data_AF-A0A7K9TV58-F1
#
_entry.id   AF-A0A7K9TV58-F1
#
_cell.length_a   1.000
_cell.length_b   1.000
_cell.length_c   1.000
_cell.angle_alpha   90.00
_cell.angle_beta   90.00
_cell.angle_gamma   90.00
#
_symmetry.space_group_name_H-M   'P 1'
#
loop_
_entity.id
_entity.type
_entity.pdbx_description
1 polymer ?
#
loop_
_entity_poly.entity_id
_entity_poly.type
_entity_poly.pdbx_seq_one_letter_code
_entity_poly.pdbx_strand_id
1 'polypeptide(L)'
;RELLEESGLTVDTLQKMGQITFEFVGNSELMEVHIFRADHFHGEPTESDEMRPQWFQLDEVPFDHMWADDVYWFPLLLQKKLFRGYFKFQGQDTILEHTLKEVEEV
;
A
#
# COMPACT_ATOMS: atom_id res chain seq x y z
N ARG A 1 -0.25 6.99 13.42
CA ARG A 1 1.02 7.65 13.78
C ARG A 1 1.77 7.98 12.50
N GLU A 2 2.22 6.98 11.73
CA GLU A 2 2.96 7.19 10.47
C GLU A 2 2.27 8.13 9.49
N LEU A 3 0.95 7.99 9.28
CA LEU A 3 0.20 8.92 8.41
C LEU A 3 0.40 10.41 8.78
N LEU A 4 0.46 10.74 10.07
CA LEU A 4 0.69 12.11 10.51
C LEU A 4 2.15 12.53 10.28
N GLU A 5 3.10 11.64 10.57
CA GLU A 5 4.54 11.91 10.44
C GLU A 5 4.95 12.10 8.97
N GLU A 6 4.41 11.28 8.05
CA GLU A 6 4.79 11.26 6.64
C GLU A 6 3.96 12.18 5.74
N SER A 7 2.77 12.61 6.17
CA SER A 7 1.87 13.43 5.33
C SER A 7 1.27 14.65 6.01
N GLY A 8 1.39 14.80 7.33
CA GLY A 8 0.71 15.87 8.08
C GLY A 8 -0.79 15.63 8.33
N LEU A 9 -1.34 14.52 7.86
CA LEU A 9 -2.77 14.21 7.96
C LEU A 9 -3.12 13.41 9.22
N THR A 10 -4.32 13.67 9.75
CA THR A 10 -4.93 12.82 10.79
C THR A 10 -6.25 12.23 10.31
N VAL A 11 -6.65 11.10 10.90
CA VAL A 11 -7.88 10.38 10.54
C VAL A 11 -8.55 9.88 11.81
N ASP A 12 -9.88 9.89 11.81
CA ASP A 12 -10.66 9.37 12.95
C ASP A 12 -10.83 7.85 12.88
N THR A 13 -10.84 7.28 11.68
CA THR A 13 -11.06 5.85 11.48
C THR A 13 -10.28 5.35 10.27
N LEU A 14 -9.61 4.22 10.43
CA LEU A 14 -8.94 3.48 9.37
C LEU A 14 -9.70 2.18 9.11
N GLN A 15 -9.99 1.90 7.85
CA GLN A 15 -10.58 0.65 7.40
C GLN A 15 -9.45 -0.29 6.97
N LYS A 16 -9.32 -1.44 7.64
CA LYS A 16 -8.36 -2.46 7.23
C LYS A 16 -8.85 -3.10 5.92
N MET A 17 -8.07 -2.97 4.86
CA MET A 17 -8.43 -3.42 3.52
C MET A 17 -7.67 -4.66 3.07
N GLY A 18 -6.47 -4.90 3.62
CA GLY A 18 -5.72 -6.07 3.25
C GLY A 18 -4.50 -6.33 4.11
N GLN A 19 -3.86 -7.45 3.81
CA GLN A 19 -2.59 -7.84 4.40
C GLN A 19 -1.71 -8.43 3.31
N ILE A 20 -0.49 -7.93 3.21
CA ILE A 20 0.49 -8.41 2.24
C ILE A 20 1.74 -8.88 2.98
N THR A 21 2.22 -10.07 2.66
CA THR A 21 3.52 -10.56 3.12
C THR A 21 4.54 -10.42 2.00
N PHE A 22 5.63 -9.70 2.27
CA PHE A 22 6.74 -9.55 1.34
C PHE A 22 7.93 -10.41 1.76
N GLU A 23 8.49 -11.14 0.79
CA GLU A 23 9.75 -11.87 0.91
C GLU A 23 10.77 -11.26 -0.05
N PHE A 24 11.98 -10.96 0.43
CA PHE A 24 13.06 -10.45 -0.42
C PHE A 24 14.20 -11.47 -0.49
N VAL A 25 14.63 -11.84 -1.70
CA VAL A 25 15.73 -12.79 -1.90
C VAL A 25 16.99 -12.27 -1.19
N GLY A 26 17.55 -13.10 -0.31
CA GLY A 26 18.73 -12.77 0.50
C GLY A 26 18.40 -12.12 1.86
N ASN A 27 17.13 -11.80 2.13
CA ASN A 27 16.64 -11.43 3.44
C ASN A 27 15.82 -12.60 4.03
N SER A 28 16.15 -13.02 5.25
CA SER A 28 15.42 -14.07 5.96
C SER A 28 14.15 -13.58 6.66
N GLU A 29 14.02 -12.28 6.87
CA GLU A 29 12.86 -11.68 7.51
C GLU A 29 11.76 -11.41 6.48
N LEU A 30 10.54 -11.84 6.81
CA LEU A 30 9.35 -11.51 6.06
C LEU A 30 8.78 -10.19 6.58
N MET A 31 8.37 -9.32 5.67
CA MET A 31 7.69 -8.07 6.02
C MET A 31 6.18 -8.28 5.90
N GLU A 32 5.47 -8.20 7.01
CA GLU A 32 4.01 -8.22 7.03
C GLU A 32 3.47 -6.79 7.06
N VAL A 33 2.74 -6.41 6.01
CA VAL A 33 2.18 -5.08 5.84
C VAL A 33 0.67 -5.15 5.90
N HIS A 34 0.07 -4.40 6.84
CA HIS A 34 -1.37 -4.24 6.93
C HIS A 34 -1.79 -2.98 6.16
N ILE A 35 -2.66 -3.16 5.18
CA ILE A 35 -3.12 -2.09 4.31
C ILE A 35 -4.40 -1.49 4.87
N PHE A 36 -4.41 -0.17 5.04
CA PHE A 36 -5.56 0.58 5.54
C PHE A 36 -6.00 1.66 4.55
N ARG A 37 -7.28 2.01 4.61
CA ARG A 37 -7.91 3.08 3.82
C ARG A 37 -8.65 4.04 4.75
N ALA A 38 -8.63 5.32 4.41
CA ALA A 38 -9.50 6.34 4.98
C ALA A 38 -10.16 7.15 3.85
N ASP A 39 -11.47 7.36 3.94
CA ASP A 39 -12.23 8.19 3.00
C ASP A 39 -12.37 9.65 3.51
N HIS A 40 -12.08 9.89 4.79
CA HIS A 40 -12.14 11.20 5.44
C HIS A 40 -10.87 11.41 6.27
N PHE A 41 -10.32 12.62 6.20
CA PHE A 41 -9.11 13.02 6.91
C PHE A 41 -9.20 14.49 7.31
N HIS A 42 -8.31 14.90 8.21
CA HIS A 42 -8.15 16.29 8.67
C HIS A 42 -6.73 16.77 8.43
N GLY A 43 -6.58 18.07 8.17
CA GLY A 43 -5.31 18.71 7.87
C GLY A 43 -5.05 18.85 6.36
N GLU A 44 -3.88 19.38 6.02
CA GLU A 44 -3.43 19.57 4.64
C GLU A 44 -2.17 18.72 4.42
N PRO A 45 -2.06 18.00 3.27
CA PRO A 45 -0.87 17.23 2.97
C PRO A 45 0.37 18.12 2.97
N THR A 46 1.39 17.74 3.73
CA THR A 46 2.60 18.54 3.94
C THR A 46 3.83 17.70 3.63
N GLU A 47 4.75 18.26 2.83
CA GLU A 47 6.05 17.65 2.53
C GLU A 47 6.93 17.62 3.79
N SER A 48 7.62 16.49 3.99
CA SER A 48 8.61 16.29 5.04
C SER A 48 9.97 15.98 4.41
N ASP A 49 11.01 15.85 5.25
CA ASP A 49 12.33 15.41 4.79
C ASP A 49 12.32 13.97 4.22
N GLU A 50 11.27 13.18 4.50
CA GLU A 50 11.15 11.78 4.11
C GLU A 50 10.16 11.55 2.97
N MET A 51 9.13 12.38 2.84
CA MET A 51 8.01 12.14 1.91
C MET A 51 7.44 13.43 1.34
N ARG A 52 7.09 13.41 0.05
CA ARG A 52 6.40 14.51 -0.65
C ARG A 52 5.02 14.06 -1.13
N PRO A 53 3.94 14.32 -0.36
CA PRO A 53 2.60 13.88 -0.73
C PRO A 53 2.10 14.63 -1.97
N GLN A 54 1.38 13.91 -2.84
CA GLN A 54 0.76 14.46 -4.04
C GLN A 54 -0.56 13.74 -4.30
N TRP A 55 -1.59 14.49 -4.69
CA TRP A 55 -2.86 13.93 -5.13
C TRP A 55 -2.78 13.47 -6.59
N PHE A 56 -3.41 12.33 -6.87
CA PHE A 56 -3.59 11.77 -8.21
C PHE A 56 -5.06 11.48 -8.45
N GLN A 57 -5.52 11.68 -9.69
CA GLN A 57 -6.83 11.15 -10.09
C GLN A 57 -6.78 9.63 -10.15
N LEU A 58 -7.93 8.98 -9.96
CA LEU A 58 -8.01 7.52 -9.87
C LEU A 58 -7.63 6.80 -11.18
N ASP A 59 -7.75 7.48 -12.31
CA ASP A 59 -7.35 7.03 -13.64
C ASP A 59 -5.93 7.48 -14.04
N GLU A 60 -5.25 8.24 -13.18
CA GLU A 60 -3.90 8.79 -13.40
C GLU A 60 -2.90 8.29 -12.33
N VAL A 61 -3.20 7.16 -11.68
CA VAL A 61 -2.29 6.53 -10.69
C VAL A 61 -0.97 6.15 -11.38
N PRO A 62 0.19 6.62 -10.87
CA PRO A 62 1.47 6.50 -11.56
C PRO A 62 2.15 5.15 -11.31
N PHE A 63 1.50 4.04 -11.69
CA PHE A 63 1.99 2.68 -11.40
C PHE A 63 3.43 2.41 -11.86
N ASP A 64 3.88 3.02 -12.95
CA ASP A 64 5.26 2.89 -13.46
C ASP A 64 6.32 3.51 -12.53
N HIS A 65 5.89 4.32 -11.55
CA HIS A 65 6.71 4.94 -10.52
C HIS A 65 6.43 4.40 -9.11
N MET A 66 5.64 3.32 -9.00
CA MET A 66 5.27 2.67 -7.75
C MET A 66 6.00 1.33 -7.61
N TRP A 67 5.84 0.65 -6.47
CA TRP A 67 6.34 -0.71 -6.33
C TRP A 67 5.65 -1.65 -7.32
N ALA A 68 6.40 -2.64 -7.82
CA ALA A 68 5.92 -3.51 -8.89
C ALA A 68 4.67 -4.33 -8.51
N ASP A 69 4.38 -4.51 -7.23
CA ASP A 69 3.22 -5.24 -6.74
C ASP A 69 1.94 -4.40 -6.71
N ASP A 70 2.05 -3.07 -6.64
CA ASP A 70 0.90 -2.16 -6.48
C ASP A 70 -0.11 -2.29 -7.61
N VAL A 71 0.36 -2.57 -8.84
CA VAL A 71 -0.50 -2.79 -10.01
C VAL A 71 -1.47 -3.97 -9.83
N TYR A 72 -1.15 -4.92 -8.94
CA TYR A 72 -1.98 -6.09 -8.68
C TYR A 72 -3.07 -5.81 -7.63
N TRP A 73 -2.70 -5.22 -6.49
CA TRP A 73 -3.61 -5.09 -5.34
C TRP A 73 -4.30 -3.72 -5.24
N PHE A 74 -3.70 -2.65 -5.75
CA PHE A 74 -4.30 -1.31 -5.70
C PHE A 74 -5.66 -1.24 -6.43
N PRO A 75 -5.88 -1.91 -7.59
CA PRO A 75 -7.21 -1.97 -8.20
C PRO A 75 -8.29 -2.60 -7.31
N LEU A 76 -7.93 -3.57 -6.45
CA LEU A 76 -8.85 -4.16 -5.47
C LEU A 76 -9.21 -3.14 -4.38
N LEU A 77 -8.22 -2.37 -3.91
CA LEU A 77 -8.40 -1.27 -2.95
C LEU A 77 -9.40 -0.23 -3.47
N LEU A 78 -9.27 0.16 -4.74
CA LEU A 78 -10.17 1.12 -5.41
C LEU A 78 -11.61 0.57 -5.50
N GLN A 79 -11.76 -0.72 -5.76
CA GLN A 79 -13.05 -1.42 -5.79
C GLN A 79 -13.62 -1.74 -4.41
N LYS A 80 -12.94 -1.34 -3.32
CA LYS A 80 -13.30 -1.64 -1.92
C LYS A 80 -13.36 -3.14 -1.61
N LYS A 81 -12.53 -3.94 -2.29
CA LYS A 81 -12.41 -5.38 -2.04
C LYS A 81 -11.34 -5.64 -0.99
N LEU A 82 -11.60 -6.61 -0.11
CA LEU A 82 -10.61 -7.05 0.88
C LEU A 82 -9.68 -8.08 0.25
N PHE A 83 -8.40 -8.07 0.62
CA PHE A 83 -7.43 -8.98 0.01
C PHE A 83 -6.34 -9.47 0.96
N ARG A 84 -5.79 -10.64 0.63
CA ARG A 84 -4.52 -11.13 1.18
C ARG A 84 -3.54 -11.42 0.06
N GLY A 85 -2.32 -10.92 0.20
CA GLY A 85 -1.26 -11.01 -0.79
C GLY A 85 0.01 -11.62 -0.24
N TYR A 86 0.79 -12.22 -1.13
CA TYR A 86 2.19 -12.56 -0.91
C TYR A 86 2.96 -12.19 -2.16
N PHE A 87 4.09 -11.50 -2.00
CA PHE A 87 4.98 -11.15 -3.12
C PHE A 87 6.42 -11.45 -2.74
N LYS A 88 7.11 -12.19 -3.62
CA LYS A 88 8.53 -12.48 -3.51
C LYS A 88 9.32 -11.65 -4.50
N PHE A 89 10.23 -10.84 -3.99
CA PHE A 89 11.04 -9.91 -4.77
C PHE A 89 12.50 -10.36 -4.89
N GLN A 90 13.08 -10.12 -6.06
CA GLN A 90 14.52 -10.03 -6.27
C GLN A 90 14.90 -8.57 -6.48
N GLY A 91 15.63 -7.99 -5.52
CA GLY A 91 15.84 -6.54 -5.50
C GLY A 91 14.53 -5.81 -5.18
N GLN A 92 14.31 -4.64 -5.79
CA GLN A 92 13.11 -3.83 -5.58
C GLN A 92 12.11 -3.89 -6.74
N ASP A 93 12.57 -4.29 -7.94
CA ASP A 93 11.78 -4.14 -9.16
C ASP A 93 11.21 -5.45 -9.72
N THR A 94 11.77 -6.60 -9.33
CA THR A 94 11.46 -7.89 -9.96
C THR A 94 10.69 -8.80 -9.03
N ILE A 95 9.42 -9.07 -9.36
CA ILE A 95 8.60 -10.07 -8.68
C ILE A 95 8.90 -11.46 -9.27
N LEU A 96 9.36 -12.38 -8.44
CA LEU A 96 9.63 -13.77 -8.82
C LEU A 96 8.40 -14.67 -8.66
N GLU A 97 7.61 -14.43 -7.62
CA GLU A 97 6.43 -15.21 -7.27
C GLU A 97 5.44 -14.29 -6.57
N HIS A 98 4.14 -14.48 -6.82
CA HIS A 98 3.12 -13.82 -6.03
C HIS A 98 1.84 -14.65 -5.93
N THR A 99 1.08 -14.38 -4.88
CA THR A 99 -0.33 -14.78 -4.79
C THR A 99 -1.14 -13.58 -4.31
N LEU A 100 -2.34 -13.41 -4.85
CA LEU A 100 -3.26 -12.37 -4.41
C LEU A 100 -4.67 -12.93 -4.47
N LYS A 101 -5.40 -12.84 -3.37
CA LYS A 101 -6.77 -13.36 -3.26
C LYS A 101 -7.68 -12.33 -2.61
N GLU A 102 -8.84 -12.14 -3.21
CA GLU A 102 -9.97 -11.48 -2.56
C GLU A 102 -10.45 -12.36 -1.39
N VAL A 103 -10.81 -11.74 -0.28
CA VAL A 103 -11.26 -12.41 0.94
C VAL A 103 -12.50 -11.73 1.50
N GLU A 104 -13.23 -12.41 2.39
CA GLU A 104 -14.37 -11.84 3.10
C GLU A 104 -13.96 -11.10 4.39
N GLU A 105 -12.78 -11.43 4.94
CA GLU A 105 -12.21 -10.85 6.16
C GLU A 105 -10.67 -10.83 6.09
N VAL A 106 -10.04 -9.77 6.62
CA VAL A 106 -8.57 -9.53 6.56
C VAL A 106 -7.82 -10.03 7.78
#